data_AF-A0A946MAE6-F1
#
_entry.id   AF-A0A946MAE6-F1
#
_cell.length_a   1.000
_cell.length_b   1.000
_cell.length_c   1.000
_cell.angle_alpha   90.00
_cell.angle_beta   90.00
_cell.angle_gamma   90.00
#
_symmetry.space_group_name_H-M   'P 1'
#
loop_
_entity.id
_entity.type
_entity.pdbx_description
1 polymer ?
#
loop_
_entity_poly.entity_id
_entity_poly.type
_entity_poly.pdbx_seq_one_letter_code
_entity_poly.pdbx_strand_id
1 'polypeptide(L)' 'GVQFYTSIHMKEVAGRNGATYKTNQAFCLETQHFPDSPNKPNFPSTLLEPGTPFKSRTIHHFYTWTRKQE' A
#
# COMPACT_ATOMS: atom_id res chain seq x y z
N GLY A 1 -0.79 -7.00 -7.45
CA GLY A 1 -0.98 -7.42 -6.06
C GLY A 1 -1.04 -6.23 -5.13
N VAL A 2 -1.16 -6.48 -3.82
CA VAL A 2 -1.09 -5.47 -2.76
C VAL A 2 -0.08 -5.95 -1.72
N GLN A 3 0.97 -5.18 -1.48
CA GLN A 3 1.84 -5.38 -0.33
C GLN A 3 1.22 -4.69 0.88
N PHE A 4 1.01 -5.47 1.95
CA PHE A 4 0.44 -4.99 3.20
C PHE A 4 1.54 -4.95 4.26
N TYR A 5 1.79 -3.76 4.79
CA TYR A 5 2.77 -3.55 5.85
C TYR A 5 2.10 -2.87 7.03
N THR A 6 2.22 -3.46 8.22
CA THR A 6 1.50 -3.01 9.42
C THR A 6 2.33 -2.11 10.32
N SER A 7 3.41 -1.47 9.84
CA SER A 7 4.33 -0.69 10.69
C SER A 7 5.01 -1.49 11.81
N ILE A 8 5.12 -2.82 11.67
CA ILE A 8 5.59 -3.71 12.74
C ILE A 8 7.07 -3.49 13.15
N HIS A 9 7.88 -2.93 12.26
CA HIS A 9 9.30 -2.66 12.53
C HIS A 9 9.56 -1.19 12.88
N MET A 10 8.53 -0.35 12.89
CA MET A 10 8.67 1.04 13.33
C MET A 10 8.80 1.10 14.86
N LYS A 11 9.79 1.85 15.34
CA LYS A 11 9.88 2.26 16.75
C LYS A 11 9.02 3.51 16.98
N GLU A 12 9.31 4.28 18.02
CA GLU A 12 8.73 5.60 18.19
C GLU A 12 9.27 6.56 17.12
N VAL A 13 8.35 7.14 16.37
CA VAL A 13 8.66 8.10 15.30
C VAL A 13 7.84 9.35 15.54
N ALA A 14 8.48 10.53 15.40
CA ALA A 14 7.76 11.79 15.46
C ALA A 14 6.69 11.84 14.36
N GLY A 15 5.45 12.12 14.78
CA GLY A 15 4.28 12.19 13.93
C GLY A 15 3.80 13.63 13.73
N ARG A 16 2.70 13.77 12.98
CA ARG A 16 2.09 15.07 12.69
C ARG A 16 1.47 15.69 13.95
N ASN A 17 1.52 17.01 14.06
CA ASN A 17 0.90 17.79 15.16
C ASN A 17 1.37 17.40 16.56
N GLY A 18 2.67 17.10 16.72
CA GLY A 18 3.26 16.71 18.01
C GLY A 18 2.93 15.28 18.45
N ALA A 19 2.30 14.48 17.58
CA ALA A 19 2.08 13.07 17.85
C ALA A 19 3.40 12.28 17.87
N THR A 20 3.38 11.13 18.53
CA THR A 20 4.42 10.10 18.41
C THR A 20 3.75 8.83 17.92
N TYR A 21 4.12 8.37 16.74
CA TYR A 21 3.64 7.11 16.18
C TYR A 21 4.44 5.94 16.74
N LYS A 22 3.73 4.92 17.21
CA LYS A 22 4.29 3.68 17.76
C LYS A 22 4.09 2.53 16.78
N THR A 23 4.75 1.40 17.06
CA THR A 23 4.58 0.15 16.34
C THR A 23 3.10 -0.20 16.16
N ASN A 24 2.72 -0.62 14.95
CA ASN A 24 1.36 -1.05 14.58
C ASN A 24 0.27 0.04 14.63
N GLN A 25 0.61 1.32 14.70
CA GLN A 25 -0.39 2.41 14.68
C GLN A 25 -0.79 2.87 13.26
N ALA A 26 -0.14 2.33 12.23
CA ALA A 26 -0.48 2.62 10.84
C ALA A 26 -0.29 1.36 9.99
N PHE A 27 -0.76 1.42 8.76
CA PHE A 27 -0.50 0.41 7.76
C PHE A 27 -0.36 1.02 6.37
N CYS A 28 0.30 0.30 5.47
CA CYS A 28 0.44 0.64 4.07
C CYS A 28 -0.32 -0.39 3.21
N LEU A 29 -1.03 0.10 2.20
CA LEU A 29 -1.63 -0.71 1.13
C LEU A 29 -0.94 -0.32 -0.18
N GLU A 30 0.12 -1.03 -0.52
CA GLU A 30 0.98 -0.73 -1.67
C GLU A 30 0.54 -1.58 -2.85
N THR A 31 -0.28 -1.03 -3.75
CA THR A 31 -0.67 -1.75 -4.97
C THR A 31 0.48 -1.70 -5.98
N GLN A 32 0.90 -2.87 -6.45
CA GLN A 32 2.05 -3.01 -7.36
C GLN A 32 2.08 -4.40 -8.00
N HIS A 33 3.06 -4.63 -8.88
CA HIS A 33 3.45 -5.97 -9.29
C HIS A 33 4.05 -6.74 -8.11
N PHE A 34 4.29 -8.05 -8.27
CA PHE A 34 4.93 -8.80 -7.19
C PHE A 34 6.37 -8.29 -6.97
N PRO A 35 6.80 -8.01 -5.73
CA PRO A 35 8.09 -7.37 -5.47
C PRO A 35 9.30 -8.08 -6.08
N ASP A 36 9.22 -9.40 -6.23
CA ASP A 36 10.29 -10.26 -6.75
C ASP A 36 10.04 -10.75 -8.18
N SER A 37 9.10 -10.15 -8.91
CA SER A 37 8.80 -10.50 -10.31
C SER A 37 10.03 -10.56 -11.21
N PRO A 38 11.02 -9.64 -11.15
CA PRO A 38 12.21 -9.72 -12.00
C PRO A 38 13.06 -10.99 -11.78
N ASN A 39 13.06 -11.56 -10.58
CA ASN A 39 13.90 -12.71 -10.22
C ASN A 39 13.14 -14.05 -10.21
N LYS A 40 11.83 -14.02 -10.50
CA LYS A 40 10.96 -15.19 -10.49
C LYS A 40 10.40 -15.40 -11.90
N PRO A 41 11.00 -16.28 -12.72
CA PRO A 41 10.58 -16.48 -14.11
C PRO A 41 9.10 -16.87 -14.30
N ASN A 42 8.49 -17.46 -13.27
CA ASN A 42 7.08 -17.85 -13.28
C ASN A 42 6.13 -16.74 -12.79
N PHE A 43 6.63 -15.58 -12.37
CA PHE A 43 5.81 -14.43 -12.01
C PHE A 43 5.54 -13.57 -13.25
N PRO A 44 4.44 -12.78 -13.25
CA PRO A 44 4.22 -11.79 -14.29
C PRO A 44 5.41 -10.82 -14.38
N SER A 45 5.89 -10.59 -15.61
CA SER A 45 6.99 -9.66 -15.88
C SER A 45 6.61 -8.23 -15.51
N THR A 46 7.60 -7.47 -15.06
CA THR A 46 7.52 -6.01 -14.82
C THR A 46 8.23 -5.20 -15.89
N LEU A 47 8.76 -5.86 -16.94
CA LEU A 47 9.46 -5.18 -18.03
C LEU A 47 8.49 -4.32 -18.85
N LEU A 48 8.87 -3.07 -19.09
CA LEU A 48 8.17 -2.16 -19.98
C LEU A 48 9.04 -1.88 -21.20
N GLU A 49 8.57 -2.29 -22.38
CA GLU A 49 9.30 -2.08 -23.63
C GLU A 49 9.12 -0.66 -24.17
N PRO A 50 10.09 -0.11 -24.93
CA PRO A 50 9.96 1.18 -25.59
C PRO A 50 8.67 1.29 -26.40
N GLY A 51 7.97 2.42 -26.28
CA GLY A 51 6.69 2.66 -26.96
C GLY A 51 5.48 1.99 -26.32
N THR A 52 5.66 1.14 -25.30
CA THR A 52 4.53 0.53 -24.58
C THR A 52 4.00 1.50 -23.53
N PRO A 53 2.70 1.86 -23.56
CA PRO A 53 2.12 2.73 -22.54
C PRO A 53 1.95 1.97 -21.23
N PHE A 54 2.57 2.47 -20.15
CA PHE A 54 2.32 1.98 -18.81
C PHE A 54 1.01 2.55 -18.24
N LYS A 55 0.18 1.71 -17.64
CA LYS A 55 -1.05 2.12 -16.95
C LYS A 55 -1.15 1.41 -15.60
N SER A 56 -1.42 2.17 -14.55
CA SER A 56 -1.74 1.66 -13.22
C SER A 56 -2.80 2.56 -12.57
N ARG A 57 -3.68 1.98 -11.76
CA ARG A 57 -4.74 2.70 -11.06
C ARG A 57 -4.93 2.12 -9.67
N THR A 58 -4.86 2.98 -8.67
CA THR A 58 -5.26 2.67 -7.29
C THR A 58 -6.44 3.54 -6.90
N ILE A 59 -7.45 2.94 -6.27
CA ILE A 59 -8.62 3.67 -5.80
C ILE A 59 -8.74 3.42 -4.29
N HIS A 60 -8.72 4.50 -3.52
CA HIS A 60 -9.10 4.49 -2.12
C HIS A 60 -10.46 5.17 -2.04
N HIS A 61 -11.50 4.40 -1.71
CA HIS A 61 -12.86 4.90 -1.64
C HIS A 61 -13.35 4.81 -0.19
N PHE A 62 -13.76 5.95 0.36
CA PHE A 62 -14.20 6.08 1.74
C PHE A 62 -15.69 6.39 1.78
N TYR A 63 -16.39 5.78 2.73
CA TYR A 63 -17.80 6.04 2.98
C TYR A 63 -18.01 6.20 4.48
N THR A 64 -18.91 7.10 4.85
CA THR A 64 -19.46 7.17 6.21
C THR A 64 -20.80 6.47 6.21
N TRP A 65 -21.08 5.69 7.24
CA TRP A 65 -22.40 5.14 7.45
C TRP A 65 -23.01 5.73 8.72
N THR A 66 -24.27 6.17 8.63
CA THR A 66 -25.05 6.62 9.78
C THR A 66 -25.97 5.50 10.19
N ARG A 67 -25.82 5.02 11.43
CA ARG A 67 -26.82 4.14 12.06
C ARG A 67 -28.15 4.90 12.12
N LYS A 68 -29.23 4.30 11.60
CA LYS A 68 -30.58 4.74 11.98
C LYS A 68 -30.72 4.48 13.48
N GLN A 69 -31.09 5.52 14.24
CA GLN A 69 -31.52 5.35 15.62
C GLN A 69 -32.88 4.63 15.58
N GLU A 70 -33.01 3.56 16.37
CA GLU A 70 -34.32 2.98 16.75
C GLU A 70 -35.00 3.88 17.79
#